data_AF-A0A970C2Z8-F1
#
_entry.id   AF-A0A970C2Z8-F1
#
_cell.length_a   1.000
_cell.length_b   1.000
_cell.length_c   1.000
_cell.angle_alpha   90.00
_cell.angle_beta   90.00
_cell.angle_gamma   90.00
#
_symmetry.space_group_name_H-M   'P 1'
#
loop_
_entity.id
_entity.type
_entity.pdbx_description
1 polymer ?
#
loop_
_entity_poly.entity_id
_entity_poly.type
_entity_poly.pdbx_seq_one_letter_code
_entity_poly.pdbx_strand_id
1 'polypeptide(L)' 'MVTLELPYPPSVNRYYRHVGFRTLISREGRAYRRAVCAILRRAGVRPLDGTLAVGLDLYPPDGRRRDCDNVLK' A
#
# COMPACT_ATOMS: atom_id res chain seq x y z
N MET A 1 -10.26 1.98 17.40
CA MET A 1 -10.41 2.20 15.95
C MET A 1 -9.29 3.11 15.51
N VAL A 2 -8.52 2.71 14.49
CA VAL A 2 -7.37 3.47 13.98
C VAL A 2 -7.72 3.93 12.56
N THR A 3 -7.65 5.23 12.31
CA THR A 3 -7.91 5.83 11.00
C THR A 3 -6.62 6.44 10.47
N LEU A 4 -6.27 6.14 9.22
CA LEU A 4 -5.02 6.55 8.62
C LEU A 4 -5.26 7.01 7.18
N GLU A 5 -4.65 8.13 6.83
CA GLU A 5 -4.55 8.57 5.45
C GLU A 5 -3.22 8.09 4.88
N LEU A 6 -3.28 7.27 3.83
CA LEU A 6 -2.12 6.72 3.16
C LEU A 6 -2.05 7.26 1.72
N PRO A 7 -0.84 7.45 1.16
CA PRO A 7 -0.72 7.80 -0.24
C PRO A 7 -1.34 6.71 -1.12
N TYR A 8 -1.80 7.08 -2.31
CA TYR A 8 -2.30 6.10 -3.26
C TYR A 8 -1.14 5.23 -3.77
N PRO A 9 -1.26 3.88 -3.81
CA PRO A 9 -0.15 3.01 -4.20
C PRO A 9 0.21 3.13 -5.69
N PRO A 10 1.45 2.81 -6.06
CA PRO A 10 1.77 2.57 -7.46
C PRO A 10 0.98 1.37 -7.97
N SER A 11 0.73 1.30 -9.28
CA SER A 11 0.07 0.13 -9.86
C SER A 11 0.86 -1.16 -9.58
N VAL A 12 0.19 -2.31 -9.54
CA VAL A 12 0.84 -3.61 -9.27
C VAL A 12 2.03 -3.87 -10.20
N ASN A 13 1.91 -3.51 -11.49
CA ASN A 13 2.99 -3.64 -12.47
C ASN A 13 4.19 -2.71 -12.22
N ARG A 14 3.98 -1.60 -11.50
CA ARG A 14 5.04 -0.72 -11.01
C ARG A 14 5.54 -1.15 -9.65
N TYR A 15 4.70 -1.76 -8.81
CA TYR A 15 5.06 -2.24 -7.49
C TYR A 15 6.00 -3.45 -7.55
N TYR A 16 5.67 -4.44 -8.37
CA TYR A 16 6.45 -5.66 -8.53
C TYR A 16 7.21 -5.69 -9.86
N ARG A 17 8.38 -6.32 -9.87
CA ARG A 17 9.21 -6.50 -11.08
C ARG A 17 9.80 -7.90 -11.12
N HIS A 18 9.90 -8.44 -12.32
CA HIS A 18 10.60 -9.70 -12.56
C HIS A 18 12.09 -9.44 -12.78
N VAL A 19 12.93 -10.19 -12.06
CA VAL A 19 14.39 -10.20 -12.20
C VAL A 19 14.82 -11.66 -12.35
N GLY A 20 15.05 -12.07 -13.60
CA GLY A 20 15.19 -13.48 -13.95
C GLY A 20 13.95 -14.27 -13.52
N PHE A 21 14.14 -15.32 -12.73
CA PHE A 21 13.08 -16.18 -12.22
C PHE A 21 12.40 -15.67 -10.93
N ARG A 22 12.76 -14.47 -10.44
CA ARG A 22 12.26 -13.95 -9.15
C ARG A 22 11.35 -12.74 -9.36
N THR A 23 10.30 -12.65 -8.54
CA THR A 23 9.48 -11.45 -8.40
C THR A 23 9.95 -10.66 -7.19
N LEU A 24 10.35 -9.41 -7.39
CA LEU A 24 10.86 -8.53 -6.35
C LEU A 24 10.02 -7.26 -6.27
N ILE A 25 10.00 -6.62 -5.09
CA ILE A 25 9.44 -5.27 -4.94
C ILE A 25 10.36 -4.30 -5.70
N SER A 26 9.77 -3.46 -6.54
CA SER A 26 10.48 -2.45 -7.33
C SER A 26 11.06 -1.33 -6.44
N ARG A 27 11.85 -0.43 -7.05
CA ARG A 27 12.30 0.80 -6.37
C ARG A 27 11.11 1.66 -5.90
N GLU A 28 10.08 1.77 -6.73
CA GLU A 28 8.87 2.55 -6.45
C GLU A 28 8.03 1.89 -5.34
N GLY A 29 7.83 0.56 -5.39
CA GLY A 29 7.16 -0.18 -4.31
C GLY A 29 7.89 -0.06 -2.97
N ARG A 30 9.24 -0.11 -2.97
CA ARG A 30 10.03 0.12 -1.75
C ARG A 30 9.94 1.57 -1.26
N ALA A 31 9.82 2.55 -2.16
CA ALA A 31 9.62 3.94 -1.77
C ALA A 31 8.25 4.14 -1.12
N TYR A 32 7.19 3.60 -1.74
CA TYR A 32 5.84 3.59 -1.19
C TYR A 32 5.79 2.93 0.20
N ARG A 33 6.35 1.73 0.36
CA ARG A 33 6.39 1.03 1.65
C ARG A 33 7.11 1.86 2.73
N ARG A 34 8.22 2.51 2.38
CA ARG A 34 8.93 3.42 3.31
C ARG A 34 8.08 4.62 3.73
N ALA A 35 7.35 5.22 2.78
CA ALA A 35 6.45 6.34 3.07
C ALA A 35 5.31 5.93 4.03
N VAL A 36 4.64 4.81 3.73
CA VAL A 36 3.58 4.25 4.61
C VAL A 36 4.13 3.95 6.00
N CYS A 37 5.27 3.25 6.11
CA CYS A 37 5.85 2.96 7.42
C CYS A 37 6.28 4.23 8.19
N ALA A 38 6.66 5.30 7.51
CA ALA A 38 6.96 6.58 8.15
C ALA A 38 5.70 7.25 8.71
N ILE A 39 4.58 7.21 7.95
CA ILE A 39 3.27 7.70 8.40
C ILE A 39 2.80 6.92 9.63
N LEU A 40 2.85 5.58 9.58
CA LEU A 40 2.44 4.73 10.72
C LEU A 40 3.25 5.02 11.98
N ARG A 41 4.58 5.17 11.85
CA ARG A 41 5.45 5.52 12.98
C ARG A 41 5.12 6.89 13.57
N ARG A 42 4.89 7.89 12.72
CA ARG A 42 4.52 9.24 13.15
C ARG A 42 3.15 9.27 13.83
N ALA A 43 2.22 8.44 13.35
CA ALA A 43 0.91 8.25 13.97
C ALA A 43 0.94 7.41 15.26
N GLY A 44 2.13 6.94 15.69
CA GLY A 44 2.28 6.13 16.90
C GLY A 44 1.61 4.77 16.83
N VAL A 45 1.29 4.29 15.62
CA VAL A 45 0.60 3.02 15.41
C VAL A 45 1.55 1.88 15.78
N ARG A 46 1.12 1.06 16.73
CA ARG A 46 1.80 -0.19 17.11
C ARG A 46 1.19 -1.36 16.35
N PRO A 47 1.91 -2.48 16.19
CA PRO A 47 1.33 -3.71 15.69
C PRO A 47 0.05 -4.06 16.44
N LEU A 48 -0.96 -4.51 15.71
CA LEU A 48 -2.25 -4.93 16.24
C LEU A 48 -2.31 -6.46 16.15
N ASP A 49 -2.74 -7.12 17.23
CA ASP A 49 -2.85 -8.57 17.32
C ASP A 49 -4.32 -9.03 17.36
N GLY A 50 -4.57 -10.28 16.96
CA GLY A 50 -5.90 -10.90 16.95
C GLY A 50 -6.68 -10.65 15.66
N THR A 51 -8.00 -10.90 15.71
CA THR A 51 -8.89 -10.70 14.56
C THR A 51 -9.14 -9.21 14.33
N LEU A 52 -8.80 -8.74 13.14
CA LEU A 52 -8.95 -7.34 12.75
C LEU A 52 -9.99 -7.18 11.65
N ALA A 53 -10.77 -6.11 11.74
CA ALA A 53 -11.61 -5.62 10.65
C ALA A 53 -10.94 -4.37 10.05
N VAL A 54 -10.90 -4.30 8.72
CA VAL A 54 -10.31 -3.17 7.99
C VAL A 54 -11.35 -2.63 7.00
N GLY A 55 -11.63 -1.33 7.11
CA GLY A 55 -12.38 -0.57 6.10
C GLY A 55 -11.43 0.27 5.27
N LEU A 56 -11.69 0.40 3.97
CA LEU A 56 -10.90 1.27 3.08
C LEU A 56 -11.82 2.16 2.26
N ASP A 57 -11.55 3.46 2.33
CA ASP A 57 -12.10 4.44 1.41
C ASP A 57 -11.07 4.74 0.33
N LEU A 58 -11.41 4.41 -0.92
CA LEU A 58 -10.50 4.57 -2.06
C LEU A 58 -10.76 5.89 -2.78
N TYR A 59 -9.73 6.74 -2.85
CA TYR A 59 -9.75 8.01 -3.58
C TYR A 59 -8.76 7.94 -4.76
N PRO A 60 -9.18 7.47 -5.96
CA PRO A 60 -8.30 7.34 -7.12
C PRO A 60 -7.69 8.69 -7.55
N PRO A 61 -6.41 8.71 -7.97
CA PRO A 61 -5.76 9.95 -8.40
C PRO A 61 -6.20 10.41 -9.80
N ASP A 62 -6.86 9.54 -10.57
CA ASP A 62 -7.38 9.83 -11.91
C ASP A 62 -8.68 9.04 -12.16
N GLY A 63 -9.41 9.40 -13.23
CA GLY A 63 -10.65 8.74 -13.63
C GLY A 63 -10.48 7.41 -14.37
N ARG A 64 -9.30 6.78 -14.30
CA ARG A 64 -9.08 5.49 -14.97
C ARG A 64 -9.79 4.37 -14.22
N ARG A 65 -10.35 3.42 -14.97
CA ARG A 65 -10.87 2.18 -14.39
C ARG A 65 -9.72 1.37 -13.79
N ARG A 66 -9.86 0.98 -12.53
CA ARG A 66 -8.87 0.21 -11.76
C ARG A 66 -9.61 -0.85 -10.96
N ASP A 67 -8.98 -2.00 -10.79
CA ASP A 67 -9.47 -3.02 -9.88
C ASP A 67 -9.12 -2.65 -8.43
N CYS A 68 -10.09 -2.73 -7.53
CA CYS A 68 -9.90 -2.38 -6.13
C CYS A 68 -8.90 -3.30 -5.42
N ASP A 69 -8.79 -4.56 -5.86
CA ASP A 69 -7.86 -5.54 -5.31
C ASP A 69 -6.39 -5.13 -5.49
N ASN A 70 -6.07 -4.38 -6.55
CA ASN A 70 -4.72 -3.89 -6.81
C ASN A 70 -4.26 -2.83 -5.80
N VAL A 71 -5.20 -2.13 -5.15
CA VAL A 71 -4.89 -1.17 -4.09
C VAL A 71 -4.67 -1.87 -2.75
N LEU A 72 -5.20 -3.09 -2.59
CA LEU A 72 -5.15 -3.90 -1.38
C LEU A 72 -3.91 -4.83 -1.31
N LYS A 73 -3.12 -4.92 -2.40
CA LYS A 73 -1.92 -5.78 -2.53
C LYS A 73 -0.63 -5.05 -2.15
#